data_AF-A0A9D5RIC1-F1
#
_entry.id   AF-A0A9D5RIC1-F1
#
_cell.length_a   1.000
_cell.length_b   1.000
_cell.length_c   1.000
_cell.angle_alpha   90.00
_cell.angle_beta   90.00
_cell.angle_gamma   90.00
#
_symmetry.space_group_name_H-M   'P 1'
#
loop_
_entity.id
_entity.type
_entity.pdbx_description
1 polymer ?
#
loop_
_entity_poly.entity_id
_entity_poly.type
_entity_poly.pdbx_seq_one_letter_code
_entity_poly.pdbx_strand_id
1 'polypeptide(L)'
;MADLKKVILEEIRKSAFIQTSSISETEEYIDTGLPKTDENIQAAALNYLDEKGYRRRVDNLEYAKKMILDCSEGYDTVIIKRKSVVEQDLFEKASINELRDALDVCMMNTMSAMNTKLDRMANISYEYKIEIVDRLYTEAERPKGHLTGDFETFEEMLNRYSHSGWQLDRIQTEPRNGSVPARNLIIFKREKMV
;
A
#
# COMPACT_ATOMS: atom_id res chain seq x y z
N MET A 1 -20.14 -20.67 3.22
CA MET A 1 -20.57 -19.25 3.21
C MET A 1 -19.43 -18.46 3.84
N ALA A 2 -18.69 -17.67 3.05
CA ALA A 2 -17.66 -16.82 3.63
C ALA A 2 -18.35 -15.85 4.60
N ASP A 3 -17.81 -15.74 5.80
CA ASP A 3 -18.35 -14.91 6.88
C ASP A 3 -18.34 -13.46 6.40
N LEU A 4 -19.48 -12.96 5.92
CA LEU A 4 -19.64 -11.63 5.29
C LEU A 4 -19.02 -10.53 6.18
N LYS A 5 -19.13 -10.72 7.49
CA LYS A 5 -18.51 -9.90 8.53
C LYS A 5 -16.98 -9.81 8.41
N LYS A 6 -16.29 -10.91 8.10
CA LYS A 6 -14.82 -10.92 7.92
C LYS A 6 -14.41 -10.20 6.64
N VAL A 7 -15.14 -10.40 5.54
CA VAL A 7 -14.85 -9.75 4.25
C VAL A 7 -15.01 -8.23 4.37
N ILE A 8 -16.11 -7.77 4.98
CA ILE A 8 -16.37 -6.35 5.22
C ILE A 8 -15.30 -5.75 6.14
N LEU A 9 -14.93 -6.43 7.23
CA LEU A 9 -13.89 -5.95 8.15
C LEU A 9 -12.50 -5.90 7.49
N GLU A 10 -12.17 -6.82 6.60
CA GLU A 10 -10.91 -6.80 5.85
C GLU A 10 -10.85 -5.67 4.82
N GLU A 11 -11.95 -5.43 4.10
CA GLU A 11 -12.04 -4.32 3.14
C GLU A 11 -11.96 -2.96 3.84
N ILE A 12 -12.70 -2.74 4.92
CA ILE A 12 -12.67 -1.47 5.68
C ILE A 12 -11.28 -1.22 6.32
N ARG A 13 -10.54 -2.28 6.66
CA ARG A 13 -9.15 -2.16 7.17
C ARG A 13 -8.16 -1.77 6.08
N LYS A 14 -8.38 -2.20 4.83
CA LYS A 14 -7.50 -1.90 3.69
C LYS A 14 -7.80 -0.54 3.07
N SER A 15 -9.07 -0.20 3.03
CA SER A 15 -9.63 0.92 2.31
C SER A 15 -10.37 1.77 3.33
N ALA A 16 -9.91 2.98 3.62
CA ALA A 16 -10.56 3.88 4.60
C ALA A 16 -11.97 4.38 4.16
N PHE A 17 -12.61 3.65 3.25
CA PHE A 17 -13.94 3.86 2.72
C PHE A 17 -14.64 2.51 2.61
N ILE A 18 -15.97 2.54 2.72
CA ILE A 18 -16.81 1.36 2.57
C ILE A 18 -17.20 1.25 1.11
N GLN A 19 -16.75 0.19 0.43
CA GLN A 19 -17.24 -0.14 -0.91
C GLN A 19 -18.66 -0.72 -0.76
N THR A 20 -19.64 -0.14 -1.47
CA THR A 20 -21.06 -0.51 -1.36
C THR A 20 -21.49 -1.58 -2.35
N SER A 21 -20.79 -1.69 -3.48
CA SER A 21 -21.04 -2.74 -4.47
C SER A 21 -19.76 -3.43 -4.88
N SER A 22 -19.86 -4.74 -5.12
CA SER A 22 -18.79 -5.54 -5.69
C SER A 22 -19.23 -6.10 -7.03
N ILE A 23 -18.35 -6.03 -8.03
CA ILE A 23 -18.59 -6.64 -9.33
C ILE A 23 -18.00 -8.04 -9.29
N SER A 24 -18.85 -9.05 -9.46
CA SER A 24 -18.44 -10.45 -9.54
C SER A 24 -18.69 -10.97 -10.95
N GLU A 25 -17.68 -11.59 -11.55
CA GLU A 25 -17.83 -12.35 -12.79
C GLU A 25 -18.22 -13.79 -12.45
N THR A 26 -19.45 -14.18 -12.77
CA THR A 26 -19.90 -15.57 -12.63
C THR A 26 -20.10 -16.20 -14.00
N GLU A 27 -19.67 -17.45 -14.14
CA GLU A 27 -19.92 -18.24 -15.35
C GLU A 27 -21.26 -18.95 -15.21
N GLU A 28 -22.17 -18.72 -16.15
CA GLU A 28 -23.51 -19.29 -16.16
C GLU A 28 -23.71 -20.13 -17.44
N TYR A 29 -24.35 -21.30 -17.28
CA TYR A 29 -24.77 -22.15 -18.38
C TYR A 29 -26.21 -21.81 -18.76
N ILE A 30 -26.40 -21.33 -19.98
CA ILE A 30 -27.71 -20.91 -20.49
C ILE A 30 -28.19 -21.95 -21.49
N ASP A 31 -29.36 -22.54 -21.22
CA ASP A 31 -30.07 -23.37 -22.18
C ASP A 31 -30.75 -22.48 -23.23
N THR A 32 -30.39 -22.67 -24.50
CA THR A 32 -30.96 -21.87 -25.58
C THR A 32 -32.31 -22.39 -26.06
N GLY A 33 -32.77 -23.57 -25.58
CA GLY A 33 -33.98 -24.24 -26.04
C GLY A 33 -33.92 -24.74 -27.48
N LEU A 34 -32.75 -24.66 -28.13
CA LEU A 34 -32.56 -25.07 -29.52
C LEU A 34 -32.08 -26.52 -29.58
N PRO A 35 -32.61 -27.36 -30.49
CA PRO A 35 -32.14 -28.72 -30.65
C PRO A 35 -30.69 -28.74 -31.15
N LYS A 36 -29.94 -29.77 -30.77
CA LYS A 36 -28.53 -29.98 -31.16
C LYS A 36 -28.35 -30.40 -32.62
N THR A 37 -28.67 -29.51 -33.53
CA THR A 37 -28.36 -29.66 -34.95
C THR A 37 -27.06 -28.95 -35.29
N ASP A 38 -26.36 -29.39 -36.33
CA ASP A 38 -25.10 -28.77 -36.78
C ASP A 38 -25.27 -27.28 -37.11
N GLU A 39 -26.43 -26.90 -37.66
CA GLU A 39 -26.79 -25.51 -37.96
C GLU A 39 -26.91 -24.67 -36.68
N ASN A 40 -27.59 -25.19 -35.66
CA ASN A 40 -27.77 -24.49 -34.38
C ASN A 40 -26.47 -24.38 -33.59
N ILE A 41 -25.64 -25.42 -33.61
CA ILE A 41 -24.31 -25.42 -33.00
C ILE A 41 -23.40 -24.41 -33.71
N GLN A 42 -23.47 -24.34 -35.05
CA GLN A 42 -22.72 -23.37 -35.82
C GLN A 42 -23.18 -21.93 -35.57
N ALA A 43 -24.48 -21.69 -35.48
CA ALA A 43 -25.03 -20.38 -35.13
C ALA A 43 -24.60 -19.94 -33.72
N ALA A 44 -24.69 -20.85 -32.75
CA ALA A 44 -24.24 -20.62 -31.38
C ALA A 44 -22.72 -20.36 -31.30
N ALA A 45 -21.91 -21.08 -32.09
CA ALA A 45 -20.47 -20.89 -32.16
C ALA A 45 -20.09 -19.53 -32.77
N LEU A 46 -20.82 -19.08 -33.80
CA LEU A 46 -20.61 -17.75 -34.38
C LEU A 46 -20.96 -16.64 -33.39
N ASN A 47 -22.08 -16.76 -32.69
CA ASN A 47 -22.48 -15.82 -31.64
C ASN A 47 -21.45 -15.78 -30.51
N TYR A 48 -20.91 -16.92 -30.11
CA TYR A 48 -19.84 -17.00 -29.10
C TYR A 48 -18.57 -16.25 -29.53
N LEU A 49 -18.16 -16.40 -30.80
CA LEU A 49 -16.99 -15.67 -31.32
C LEU A 49 -17.23 -14.16 -31.35
N ASP A 50 -18.43 -13.73 -31.76
CA ASP A 50 -18.80 -12.32 -31.78
C ASP A 50 -18.86 -11.71 -30.37
N GLU A 51 -19.47 -12.40 -29.40
CA GLU A 51 -19.53 -11.96 -28.00
C GLU A 51 -18.15 -11.81 -27.35
N LYS A 52 -17.17 -12.61 -27.79
CA LYS A 52 -15.79 -12.56 -27.28
C LYS A 52 -14.84 -11.70 -28.13
N GLY A 53 -15.31 -11.14 -29.24
CA GLY A 53 -14.50 -10.35 -30.17
C GLY A 53 -13.45 -11.17 -30.94
N TYR A 54 -13.62 -12.49 -31.04
CA TYR A 54 -12.72 -13.35 -31.79
C TYR A 54 -12.97 -13.27 -33.30
N ARG A 55 -11.90 -13.39 -34.09
CA ARG A 55 -12.03 -13.44 -35.56
C ARG A 55 -12.72 -14.75 -35.97
N ARG A 56 -13.66 -14.67 -36.93
CA ARG A 56 -14.37 -15.83 -37.53
C ARG A 56 -13.47 -16.64 -38.47
N ARG A 57 -12.36 -17.18 -37.94
CA ARG A 57 -11.49 -18.14 -38.64
C ARG A 57 -12.03 -19.56 -38.46
N VAL A 58 -11.70 -20.45 -39.39
CA VAL A 58 -12.14 -21.86 -39.36
C VAL A 58 -11.70 -22.53 -38.05
N ASP A 59 -10.44 -22.38 -37.66
CA ASP A 59 -9.89 -22.96 -36.42
C ASP A 59 -10.63 -22.46 -35.16
N ASN A 60 -11.00 -21.17 -35.13
CA ASN A 60 -11.74 -20.59 -34.02
C ASN A 60 -13.20 -21.07 -33.99
N LEU A 61 -13.80 -21.28 -35.16
CA LEU A 61 -15.14 -21.81 -35.28
C LEU A 61 -15.20 -23.27 -34.81
N GLU A 62 -14.24 -24.09 -35.20
CA GLU A 62 -14.13 -25.48 -34.75
C GLU A 62 -13.92 -25.57 -33.24
N TYR A 63 -13.06 -24.72 -32.69
CA TYR A 63 -12.86 -24.61 -31.25
C TYR A 63 -14.15 -24.21 -30.51
N ALA A 64 -14.86 -23.19 -30.99
CA ALA A 64 -16.12 -22.74 -30.40
C ALA A 64 -17.23 -23.81 -30.51
N LYS A 65 -17.32 -24.52 -31.63
CA LYS A 65 -18.25 -25.65 -31.80
C LYS A 65 -17.96 -26.76 -30.79
N LYS A 66 -16.70 -27.14 -30.62
CA LYS A 66 -16.28 -28.14 -29.64
C LYS A 66 -16.66 -27.71 -28.21
N MET A 67 -16.35 -26.46 -27.85
CA MET A 67 -16.72 -25.91 -26.55
C MET A 67 -18.22 -25.98 -26.27
N ILE A 68 -19.06 -25.64 -27.27
CA ILE A 68 -20.51 -25.69 -27.13
C ILE A 68 -21.01 -27.13 -27.00
N LEU A 69 -20.44 -28.07 -27.76
CA LEU A 69 -20.75 -29.49 -27.63
C LEU A 69 -20.41 -30.03 -26.24
N ASP A 70 -19.22 -29.71 -25.73
CA ASP A 70 -18.76 -30.10 -24.40
C ASP A 70 -19.67 -29.48 -23.32
N CYS A 71 -20.07 -28.22 -23.47
CA CYS A 71 -21.00 -27.55 -22.54
C CYS A 71 -22.41 -28.12 -22.60
N SER A 72 -22.82 -28.66 -23.74
CA SER A 72 -24.15 -29.24 -23.93
C SER A 72 -24.19 -30.72 -23.57
N GLU A 73 -23.09 -31.36 -23.16
CA GLU A 73 -23.05 -32.78 -22.83
C GLU A 73 -24.10 -33.12 -21.74
N GLY A 74 -24.94 -34.13 -22.00
CA GLY A 74 -26.03 -34.53 -21.09
C GLY A 74 -27.36 -33.76 -21.24
N TYR A 75 -27.44 -32.77 -22.13
CA TYR A 75 -28.68 -32.01 -22.44
C TYR A 75 -29.23 -32.37 -23.83
N ASP A 76 -30.53 -32.18 -24.08
CA ASP A 76 -31.11 -32.38 -25.43
C ASP A 76 -30.99 -31.13 -26.32
N THR A 77 -30.72 -29.99 -25.68
CA THR A 77 -30.63 -28.68 -26.29
C THR A 77 -29.19 -28.14 -26.29
N VAL A 78 -28.96 -27.08 -27.06
CA VAL A 78 -27.68 -26.37 -27.08
C VAL A 78 -27.55 -25.53 -25.80
N ILE A 79 -26.46 -25.76 -25.07
CA ILE A 79 -26.09 -25.01 -23.87
C ILE A 79 -24.90 -24.12 -24.18
N ILE A 80 -25.00 -22.84 -23.81
CA ILE A 80 -23.93 -21.86 -23.99
C ILE A 80 -23.44 -21.39 -22.64
N LYS A 81 -22.12 -21.34 -22.46
CA LYS A 81 -21.48 -20.76 -21.29
C LYS A 81 -21.29 -19.26 -21.46
N ARG A 82 -22.02 -18.43 -20.71
CA ARG A 82 -21.89 -16.97 -20.71
C ARG A 82 -21.22 -16.49 -19.43
N LYS A 83 -20.39 -15.45 -19.53
CA LYS A 83 -19.92 -14.70 -18.36
C LYS A 83 -20.96 -13.64 -18.04
N SER A 84 -21.61 -13.77 -16.89
CA SER A 84 -22.48 -12.74 -16.34
C SER A 84 -21.65 -11.83 -15.44
N VAL A 85 -21.84 -10.53 -15.59
CA VAL A 85 -21.29 -9.54 -14.66
C VAL A 85 -22.42 -9.21 -13.70
N VAL A 86 -22.31 -9.67 -12.46
CA VAL A 86 -23.29 -9.39 -11.42
C VAL A 86 -22.73 -8.31 -10.51
N GLU A 87 -23.37 -7.15 -10.49
CA GLU A 87 -23.16 -6.16 -9.43
C GLU A 87 -23.91 -6.64 -8.19
N GLN A 88 -23.15 -6.98 -7.14
CA GLN A 88 -23.70 -7.35 -5.85
C GLN A 88 -23.64 -6.14 -4.93
N ASP A 89 -24.80 -5.70 -4.45
CA ASP A 89 -24.88 -4.75 -3.34
C ASP A 89 -24.48 -5.48 -2.05
N LEU A 90 -23.35 -5.06 -1.48
CA LEU A 90 -22.76 -5.67 -0.29
C LEU A 90 -23.63 -5.47 0.96
N PHE A 91 -24.58 -4.53 0.90
CA PHE A 91 -25.48 -4.18 1.99
C PHE A 91 -26.92 -4.61 1.77
N GLU A 92 -27.26 -5.25 0.65
CA GLU A 92 -28.65 -5.64 0.32
C GLU A 92 -29.35 -6.42 1.44
N LYS A 93 -28.58 -7.27 2.14
CA LYS A 93 -29.06 -8.12 3.24
C LYS A 93 -28.48 -7.75 4.60
N ALA A 94 -27.77 -6.63 4.69
CA ALA A 94 -27.17 -6.19 5.95
C ALA A 94 -28.24 -5.65 6.89
N SER A 95 -28.20 -6.09 8.13
CA SER A 95 -29.02 -5.53 9.20
C SER A 95 -28.55 -4.13 9.58
N ILE A 96 -29.45 -3.34 10.20
CA ILE A 96 -29.11 -2.00 10.72
C ILE A 96 -27.92 -2.05 11.69
N ASN A 97 -27.79 -3.13 12.46
CA ASN A 97 -26.67 -3.30 13.39
C ASN A 97 -25.35 -3.52 12.64
N GLU A 98 -25.34 -4.31 11.56
CA GLU A 98 -24.15 -4.50 10.73
C GLU A 98 -23.73 -3.22 10.01
N LEU A 99 -24.69 -2.40 9.58
CA LEU A 99 -24.42 -1.08 9.01
C LEU A 99 -23.82 -0.11 10.04
N ARG A 100 -24.29 -0.15 11.29
CA ARG A 100 -23.71 0.65 12.39
C ARG A 100 -22.30 0.19 12.72
N ASP A 101 -22.07 -1.12 12.84
CA ASP A 101 -20.73 -1.67 13.07
C ASP A 101 -19.75 -1.24 11.96
N ALA A 102 -20.18 -1.28 10.69
CA ALA A 102 -19.36 -0.84 9.56
C ALA A 102 -19.02 0.66 9.63
N LEU A 103 -20.00 1.50 10.00
CA LEU A 103 -19.80 2.94 10.19
C LEU A 103 -18.81 3.23 11.32
N ASP A 104 -18.93 2.55 12.46
CA ASP A 104 -18.05 2.75 13.62
C ASP A 104 -16.59 2.43 13.28
N VAL A 105 -16.35 1.35 12.53
CA VAL A 105 -14.99 1.00 12.07
C VAL A 105 -14.44 2.08 11.11
N CYS A 106 -15.26 2.58 10.18
CA CYS A 106 -14.87 3.64 9.26
C CYS A 106 -14.49 4.94 10.01
N MET A 107 -15.31 5.34 10.99
CA MET A 107 -15.04 6.50 11.85
C MET A 107 -13.76 6.33 12.65
N MET A 108 -13.54 5.16 13.25
CA MET A 108 -12.34 4.87 14.04
C MET A 108 -11.07 4.95 13.18
N ASN A 109 -11.08 4.37 11.98
CA ASN A 109 -9.95 4.43 11.06
C ASN A 109 -9.65 5.87 10.63
N THR A 110 -10.69 6.65 10.34
CA THR A 110 -10.55 8.06 9.93
C THR A 110 -10.00 8.90 11.09
N MET A 111 -10.52 8.73 12.31
CA MET A 111 -10.02 9.42 13.51
C MET A 111 -8.56 9.06 13.80
N SER A 112 -8.18 7.79 13.67
CA SER A 112 -6.79 7.34 13.86
C SER A 112 -5.82 8.00 12.85
N ALA A 113 -6.22 8.07 11.58
CA ALA A 113 -5.43 8.75 10.55
C ALA A 113 -5.31 10.26 10.81
N MET A 114 -6.39 10.91 11.26
CA MET A 114 -6.38 12.32 11.66
C MET A 114 -5.46 12.56 12.84
N ASN A 115 -5.56 11.76 13.91
CA ASN A 115 -4.69 11.86 15.08
C ASN A 115 -3.22 11.68 14.71
N THR A 116 -2.89 10.70 13.87
CA THR A 116 -1.50 10.48 13.42
C THR A 116 -0.95 11.69 12.65
N LYS A 117 -1.78 12.35 11.83
CA LYS A 117 -1.38 13.58 11.13
C LYS A 117 -1.24 14.75 12.09
N LEU A 118 -2.17 14.91 13.03
CA LEU A 118 -2.11 15.95 14.05
C LEU A 118 -0.89 15.77 14.94
N ASP A 119 -0.55 14.56 15.36
CA ASP A 119 0.67 14.26 16.13
C ASP A 119 1.93 14.62 15.35
N ARG A 120 1.96 14.38 14.03
CA ARG A 120 3.08 14.81 13.18
C ARG A 120 3.17 16.33 13.02
N MET A 121 2.02 17.02 13.03
CA MET A 121 1.97 18.49 12.93
C MET A 121 2.26 19.17 14.27
N ALA A 122 1.82 18.58 15.38
CA ALA A 122 1.96 19.11 16.73
C ALA A 122 3.34 18.81 17.31
N ASN A 123 3.96 17.69 16.96
CA ASN A 123 5.32 17.40 17.40
C ASN A 123 6.34 18.10 16.50
N ILE A 124 7.08 19.03 17.12
CA ILE A 124 8.29 19.61 16.57
C ILE A 124 9.24 18.46 16.23
N SER A 125 9.46 18.23 14.94
CA SER A 125 10.42 17.25 14.47
C SER A 125 11.82 17.86 14.58
N TYR A 126 12.80 17.09 15.07
CA TYR A 126 14.19 17.54 15.15
C TYR A 126 15.06 16.76 14.16
N GLU A 127 15.95 17.47 13.48
CA GLU A 127 17.08 16.85 12.78
C GLU A 127 18.28 16.79 13.73
N TYR A 128 19.04 15.70 13.65
CA TYR A 128 20.22 15.49 14.49
C TYR A 128 21.48 15.40 13.62
N LYS A 129 22.59 15.95 14.12
CA LYS A 129 23.93 15.85 13.51
C LYS A 129 24.93 15.47 14.59
N ILE A 130 25.85 14.56 14.26
CA ILE A 130 26.83 14.01 15.18
C ILE A 130 28.22 14.38 14.68
N GLU A 131 29.01 15.08 15.50
CA GLU A 131 30.44 15.30 15.27
C GLU A 131 31.24 14.35 16.17
N ILE A 132 32.22 13.65 15.61
CA ILE A 132 33.10 12.73 16.35
C ILE A 132 34.47 13.38 16.48
N VAL A 133 34.92 13.62 17.70
CA VAL A 133 36.23 14.22 17.97
C VAL A 133 37.02 13.42 19.00
N ASP A 134 38.30 13.21 18.73
CA ASP A 134 39.17 12.45 19.65
C ASP A 134 39.44 13.24 20.94
N ARG A 135 39.55 14.57 20.87
CA ARG A 135 39.74 15.43 22.04
C ARG A 135 39.13 16.81 21.81
N LEU A 136 38.46 17.31 22.84
CA LEU A 136 37.98 18.69 22.90
C LEU A 136 39.10 19.58 23.42
N TYR A 137 39.37 20.66 22.68
CA TYR A 137 40.36 21.65 23.08
C TYR A 137 39.68 22.99 23.26
N THR A 138 40.00 23.63 24.38
CA THR A 138 39.58 25.01 24.66
C THR A 138 40.53 26.00 24.00
N GLU A 139 40.09 27.25 23.82
CA GLU A 139 40.95 28.32 23.29
C GLU A 139 42.26 28.50 24.08
N ALA A 140 42.23 28.26 25.39
CA ALA A 140 43.40 28.34 26.26
C ALA A 140 44.44 27.23 25.99
N GLU A 141 44.00 26.10 25.43
CA GLU A 141 44.82 24.94 25.11
C GLU A 141 45.34 24.95 23.66
N ARG A 142 45.06 26.03 22.90
CA ARG A 142 45.49 26.18 21.52
C ARG A 142 47.02 26.12 21.43
N PRO A 143 47.60 25.15 20.70
CA PRO A 143 49.04 25.02 20.64
C PRO A 143 49.68 26.22 19.92
N LYS A 144 50.70 26.81 20.55
CA LYS A 144 51.36 28.01 20.04
C LYS A 144 52.21 27.67 18.80
N GLY A 145 51.96 28.35 17.68
CA GLY A 145 52.78 28.24 16.46
C GLY A 145 52.15 27.46 15.28
N HIS A 146 50.88 27.05 15.37
CA HIS A 146 50.16 26.47 14.23
C HIS A 146 49.62 27.54 13.25
N LEU A 147 49.48 27.16 11.98
CA LEU A 147 48.82 27.98 10.98
C LEU A 147 47.31 28.07 11.31
N THR A 148 46.73 29.25 11.07
CA THR A 148 45.30 29.50 11.27
C THR A 148 44.51 28.54 10.36
N GLY A 149 43.79 27.58 10.95
CA GLY A 149 42.99 26.57 10.23
C GLY A 149 43.34 25.11 10.53
N ASP A 150 44.51 24.83 11.13
CA ASP A 150 44.91 23.46 11.47
C ASP A 150 44.20 22.91 12.73
N PHE A 151 43.55 23.79 13.49
CA PHE A 151 42.96 23.48 14.79
C PHE A 151 41.70 24.30 15.05
N GLU A 152 40.55 23.63 15.06
CA GLU A 152 39.26 24.21 15.46
C GLU A 152 39.07 23.99 16.96
N THR A 153 38.82 25.07 17.71
CA THR A 153 38.50 24.98 19.14
C THR A 153 37.04 24.58 19.34
N PHE A 154 36.71 24.08 20.54
CA PHE A 154 35.33 23.68 20.82
C PHE A 154 34.36 24.87 20.67
N GLU A 155 34.78 26.07 21.06
CA GLU A 155 34.02 27.30 20.89
C GLU A 155 33.82 27.66 19.41
N GLU A 156 34.86 27.54 18.57
CA GLU A 156 34.76 27.77 17.11
C GLU A 156 33.78 26.78 16.46
N MET A 157 33.82 25.51 16.86
CA MET A 157 32.90 24.47 16.40
C MET A 157 31.45 24.77 16.81
N LEU A 158 31.22 25.09 18.10
CA LEU A 158 29.89 25.46 18.58
C LEU A 158 29.33 26.67 17.83
N ASN A 159 30.18 27.67 17.56
CA ASN A 159 29.80 28.84 16.77
C ASN A 159 29.43 28.43 15.34
N ARG A 160 30.24 27.61 14.64
CA ARG A 160 29.95 27.13 13.27
C ARG A 160 28.58 26.44 13.19
N TYR A 161 28.28 25.59 14.16
CA TYR A 161 26.99 24.89 14.26
C TYR A 161 25.83 25.82 14.61
N SER A 162 26.04 26.75 15.55
CA SER A 162 25.04 27.76 15.93
C SER A 162 24.68 28.68 14.75
N HIS A 163 25.66 29.17 13.98
CA HIS A 163 25.43 29.97 12.77
C HIS A 163 24.63 29.21 11.70
N SER A 164 24.74 27.87 11.70
CA SER A 164 24.01 26.99 10.78
C SER A 164 22.63 26.56 11.33
N GLY A 165 22.17 27.16 12.43
CA GLY A 165 20.87 26.89 13.05
C GLY A 165 20.83 25.64 13.93
N TRP A 166 21.97 25.05 14.26
CA TRP A 166 22.05 23.87 15.13
C TRP A 166 22.29 24.26 16.58
N GLN A 167 21.64 23.54 17.49
CA GLN A 167 21.79 23.68 18.94
C GLN A 167 22.47 22.44 19.51
N LEU A 168 23.38 22.63 20.47
CA LEU A 168 23.97 21.51 21.19
C LEU A 168 22.89 20.77 21.99
N ASP A 169 22.75 19.47 21.77
CA ASP A 169 21.81 18.62 22.51
C ASP A 169 22.52 17.90 23.66
N ARG A 170 23.58 17.15 23.35
CA ARG A 170 24.37 16.42 24.36
C ARG A 170 25.78 16.07 23.86
N ILE A 171 26.68 15.85 24.81
CA ILE A 171 28.03 15.33 24.58
C ILE A 171 28.12 13.96 25.25
N GLN A 172 28.52 12.94 24.49
CA GLN A 172 28.70 11.58 24.97
C GLN A 172 30.13 11.13 24.71
N THR A 173 30.84 10.73 25.75
CA THR A 173 32.16 10.13 25.60
C THR A 173 32.01 8.62 25.43
N GLU A 174 32.46 8.08 24.31
CA GLU A 174 32.52 6.64 24.11
C GLU A 174 33.62 6.05 25.01
N PRO A 175 33.31 5.00 25.79
CA PRO A 175 34.30 4.35 26.61
C PRO A 175 35.38 3.72 25.73
N ARG A 176 36.63 3.83 26.17
CA ARG A 176 37.78 3.24 25.48
C ARG A 176 37.58 1.73 25.35
N ASN A 177 37.52 1.23 24.11
CA ASN A 177 37.42 -0.20 23.84
C ASN A 177 38.73 -0.71 23.19
N GLY A 178 39.62 -1.27 24.02
CA GLY A 178 40.91 -1.79 23.56
C GLY A 178 41.88 -0.72 23.03
N SER A 179 42.29 -0.87 21.76
CA SER A 179 43.29 -0.03 21.07
C SER A 179 42.72 1.27 20.50
N VAL A 180 41.41 1.47 20.50
CA VAL A 180 40.77 2.69 19.99
C VAL A 180 40.76 3.75 21.09
N PRO A 181 41.27 4.98 20.84
CA PRO A 181 41.21 6.06 21.82
C PRO A 181 39.75 6.42 22.14
N ALA A 182 39.50 6.89 23.37
CA ALA A 182 38.18 7.40 23.75
C ALA A 182 37.82 8.59 22.84
N ARG A 183 36.58 8.62 22.36
CA ARG A 183 36.08 9.66 21.45
C ARG A 183 34.91 10.38 22.09
N ASN A 184 34.77 11.66 21.76
CA ASN A 184 33.62 12.46 22.14
C ASN A 184 32.68 12.56 20.93
N LEU A 185 31.44 12.12 21.14
CA LEU A 185 30.31 12.30 20.25
C LEU A 185 29.60 13.58 20.67
N ILE A 186 29.63 14.60 19.83
CA ILE A 186 28.93 15.86 20.05
C ILE A 186 27.67 15.83 19.21
N ILE A 187 26.51 15.79 19.86
CA ILE A 187 25.22 15.65 19.21
C ILE A 187 24.54 17.01 19.19
N PHE A 188 24.24 17.48 18.00
CA PHE A 188 23.50 18.70 17.73
C PHE A 188 22.09 18.36 17.25
N LYS A 189 21.12 19.21 17.60
CA LYS A 189 19.75 19.15 17.09
C LYS A 189 19.34 20.48 16.48
N ARG A 190 18.46 20.44 15.48
CA ARG A 190 17.75 21.62 14.99
C ARG A 190 16.30 21.28 14.75
N GLU A 191 15.41 22.24 14.90
CA GLU A 191 14.02 22.04 14.51
C GLU A 191 13.93 21.87 12.99
N LYS A 192 13.22 20.83 12.57
CA LYS A 192 12.91 20.56 11.18
C LYS A 192 11.72 21.42 10.81
N MET A 193 11.99 22.53 10.13
CA MET A 193 10.92 23.31 9.50
C MET A 193 10.30 22.44 8.40
N VAL A 194 9.01 22.09 8.58
CA VAL A 194 8.20 21.37 7.59
C VAL A 194 7.72 22.33 6.52
#